data_AF-B7PJC8-F1
#
_entry.id   AF-B7PJC8-F1
#
_cell.length_a   1.000
_cell.length_b   1.000
_cell.length_c   1.000
_cell.angle_alpha   90.00
_cell.angle_beta   90.00
_cell.angle_gamma   90.00
#
_symmetry.space_group_name_H-M   'P 1'
#
loop_
_entity.id
_entity.type
_entity.pdbx_description
1 polymer ?
#
loop_
_entity_poly.entity_id
_entity_poly.type
_entity_poly.pdbx_seq_one_letter_code
_entity_poly.pdbx_strand_id
1 'polypeptide(L)'
;MINCYNWKHIESKLTPDEIFHSKEGVCKDYCLLFSEMCRLASIREKTLQGFAKGFDYRPGHQFHPGFTDHTGKFQRKINEHFFVTDPEVLIWTHFPHDEMEKNYSRWQLLDKPLTLEEFNSLPKMTPHFFQFNMRIRTKPQNPIIFRVRTELRLASHEPMRYKFKFYPSDEIENATLNSYVFCHLLEDRTVACFGVTPPAEGRYFLKIYAKPERDMRGDTATDGAASLQNIGIFLMECLRAKKYLFPYPLNEVPWGPTQTFYDYNMRLVDQTGPVIVSWGAKRKLTIGLSETMLVSHQLLDADGVEMDLKGMITREDKDKKVTFQIVPQRVGMFKLVIFAMPKPKLKGKWRLPLVATFLIDCKLTRLQLDEELSGERRERMTKVN
;
A
#
# COMPACT_ATOMS: atom_id res chain seq x y z
N MET A 1 11.24 -30.98 -11.80
CA MET A 1 10.26 -31.06 -10.70
C MET A 1 11.00 -31.55 -9.48
N ILE A 2 11.31 -30.67 -8.53
CA ILE A 2 12.00 -31.05 -7.28
C ILE A 2 10.99 -30.86 -6.15
N ASN A 3 10.56 -31.97 -5.56
CA ASN A 3 9.69 -32.03 -4.38
C ASN A 3 10.47 -31.47 -3.19
N CYS A 4 10.04 -30.33 -2.67
CA CYS A 4 10.70 -29.65 -1.55
C CYS A 4 9.98 -29.85 -0.21
N TYR A 5 8.97 -30.72 -0.18
CA TYR A 5 8.48 -31.35 1.03
C TYR A 5 8.78 -32.85 0.90
N ASN A 6 9.62 -33.38 1.79
CA ASN A 6 9.77 -34.83 1.88
C ASN A 6 8.54 -35.34 2.64
N TRP A 7 7.48 -35.68 1.89
CA TRP A 7 6.21 -36.19 2.39
C TRP A 7 6.36 -37.33 3.42
N LYS A 8 7.49 -38.05 3.38
CA LYS A 8 7.87 -39.05 4.39
C LYS A 8 7.80 -38.53 5.83
N HIS A 9 8.12 -37.25 6.09
CA HIS A 9 8.16 -36.69 7.45
C HIS A 9 6.80 -36.22 7.99
N ILE A 10 5.83 -35.96 7.12
CA ILE A 10 4.47 -35.58 7.53
C ILE A 10 3.79 -36.76 8.24
N GLU A 11 3.96 -37.97 7.69
CA GLU A 11 3.35 -39.20 8.23
C GLU A 11 4.27 -39.95 9.20
N SER A 12 5.60 -39.83 9.08
CA SER A 12 6.51 -40.47 10.02
C SER A 12 6.43 -39.82 11.40
N LYS A 13 6.39 -40.63 12.46
CA LYS A 13 6.64 -40.20 13.83
C LYS A 13 8.14 -40.34 14.10
N LEU A 14 8.85 -39.21 14.14
CA LEU A 14 10.27 -39.17 14.51
C LEU A 14 10.41 -38.90 16.02
N THR A 15 11.42 -39.49 16.63
CA THR A 15 11.85 -39.19 18.00
C THR A 15 12.73 -37.93 18.04
N PRO A 16 12.82 -37.21 19.18
CA PRO A 16 13.73 -36.07 19.33
C PRO A 16 15.17 -36.38 18.91
N ASP A 17 15.71 -37.55 19.27
CA ASP A 17 17.06 -37.96 18.88
C ASP A 17 17.20 -38.11 17.37
N GLU A 18 16.25 -38.75 16.69
CA GLU A 18 16.27 -38.89 15.23
C GLU A 18 16.23 -37.54 14.52
N ILE A 19 15.39 -36.61 14.99
CA ILE A 19 15.28 -35.25 14.43
C ILE A 19 16.57 -34.47 14.66
N PHE A 20 17.18 -34.60 15.85
CA PHE A 20 18.43 -33.93 16.18
C PHE A 20 19.59 -34.40 15.30
N HIS A 21 19.67 -35.72 15.04
CA HIS A 21 20.70 -36.30 14.19
C HIS A 21 20.46 -36.02 12.71
N SER A 22 19.22 -36.13 12.22
CA SER A 22 18.88 -35.90 10.81
C SER A 22 18.93 -34.42 10.43
N LYS A 23 18.62 -33.52 11.39
CA LYS A 23 18.40 -32.07 11.20
C LYS A 23 17.32 -31.77 10.15
N GLU A 24 16.38 -32.69 9.98
CA GLU A 24 15.28 -32.63 9.01
C GLU A 24 13.96 -33.00 9.69
N GLY A 25 12.90 -32.26 9.37
CA GLY A 25 11.56 -32.45 9.93
C GLY A 25 10.58 -31.35 9.52
N VAL A 26 9.35 -31.44 10.00
CA VAL A 26 8.28 -30.44 9.82
C VAL A 26 7.95 -29.72 11.14
N CYS A 27 6.98 -28.80 11.13
CA CYS A 27 6.64 -27.99 12.31
C CYS A 27 6.47 -28.79 13.61
N LYS A 28 5.78 -29.94 13.55
CA LYS A 28 5.58 -30.84 14.70
C LYS A 28 6.91 -31.35 15.28
N ASP A 29 7.89 -31.65 14.44
CA ASP A 29 9.17 -32.25 14.82
C ASP A 29 10.06 -31.21 15.53
N TYR A 30 10.07 -29.97 15.04
CA TYR A 30 10.77 -28.87 15.72
C TYR A 30 10.12 -28.53 17.07
N CYS A 31 8.79 -28.62 17.20
CA CYS A 31 8.11 -28.49 18.49
C CYS A 31 8.48 -29.61 19.46
N LEU A 32 8.65 -30.85 18.98
CA LEU A 32 9.09 -31.98 19.80
C LEU A 32 10.52 -31.77 20.32
N LEU A 33 11.45 -31.32 19.47
CA LEU A 33 12.81 -30.96 19.91
C LEU A 33 12.80 -29.86 20.98
N PHE A 34 12.01 -28.80 20.77
CA PHE A 34 11.88 -27.73 21.74
C PHE A 34 11.31 -28.20 23.08
N SER A 35 10.30 -29.08 23.03
CA SER A 35 9.70 -29.68 24.23
C SER A 35 10.72 -30.51 25.01
N GLU A 36 11.51 -31.34 24.31
CA GLU A 36 12.55 -32.14 24.95
C GLU A 36 13.65 -31.28 25.59
N MET A 37 14.07 -30.20 24.93
CA MET A 37 15.00 -29.23 25.52
C MET A 37 14.42 -28.57 26.78
N CYS A 38 13.14 -28.18 26.77
CA CYS A 38 12.46 -27.63 27.95
C CYS A 38 12.40 -28.63 29.10
N ARG A 39 12.03 -29.89 28.79
CA ARG A 39 11.98 -30.99 29.76
C ARG A 39 13.34 -31.21 30.43
N LEU A 40 14.42 -31.27 29.65
CA LEU A 40 15.79 -31.41 30.17
C LEU A 40 16.22 -30.20 31.02
N ALA A 41 15.78 -29.00 30.66
CA ALA A 41 16.03 -27.77 31.40
C ALA A 41 15.09 -27.55 32.59
N SER A 42 14.14 -28.46 32.85
CA SER A 42 13.09 -28.31 33.87
C SER A 42 12.24 -27.03 33.69
N ILE A 43 12.03 -26.61 32.44
CA ILE A 43 11.16 -25.49 32.06
C ILE A 43 9.79 -26.05 31.70
N ARG A 44 8.73 -25.52 32.32
CA ARG A 44 7.35 -25.89 31.95
C ARG A 44 6.98 -25.32 30.60
N GLU A 45 6.39 -26.16 29.78
CA GLU A 45 6.02 -25.89 28.40
C GLU A 45 4.58 -26.36 28.10
N LYS A 46 3.96 -25.76 27.09
CA LYS A 46 2.70 -26.23 26.53
C LYS A 46 2.75 -26.07 25.02
N THR A 47 2.67 -27.19 24.30
CA THR A 47 2.48 -27.19 22.85
C THR A 47 1.03 -26.85 22.53
N LEU A 48 0.85 -25.87 21.65
CA LEU A 48 -0.46 -25.44 21.18
C LEU A 48 -0.66 -25.91 19.73
N GLN A 49 -1.82 -26.52 19.47
CA GLN A 49 -2.29 -26.76 18.12
C GLN A 49 -3.11 -25.58 17.64
N GLY A 50 -3.17 -25.36 16.32
CA GLY A 50 -3.94 -24.26 15.77
C GLY A 50 -3.64 -23.95 14.31
N PHE A 51 -4.08 -22.78 13.89
CA PHE A 51 -3.92 -22.27 12.53
C PHE A 51 -2.91 -21.14 12.48
N ALA A 52 -2.11 -21.08 11.40
CA ALA A 52 -1.16 -20.01 11.17
C ALA A 52 -1.33 -19.41 9.77
N LYS A 53 -1.39 -18.08 9.67
CA LYS A 53 -1.30 -17.33 8.41
C LYS A 53 0.15 -17.27 7.96
N GLY A 54 0.66 -18.41 7.48
CA GLY A 54 2.04 -18.62 7.03
C GLY A 54 2.47 -17.74 5.87
N PHE A 55 3.71 -17.92 5.41
CA PHE A 55 4.30 -17.12 4.33
C PHE A 55 3.46 -17.12 3.05
N ASP A 56 2.87 -18.25 2.71
CA ASP A 56 2.04 -18.53 1.54
C ASP A 56 0.53 -18.38 1.77
N TYR A 57 0.09 -18.08 3.00
CA TYR A 57 -1.32 -17.75 3.26
C TYR A 57 -1.80 -16.61 2.35
N ARG A 58 -2.91 -16.83 1.64
CA ARG A 58 -3.59 -15.81 0.85
C ARG A 58 -4.85 -15.36 1.58
N PRO A 59 -5.05 -14.04 1.83
CA PRO A 59 -6.26 -13.56 2.47
C PRO A 59 -7.52 -14.04 1.73
N GLY A 60 -8.54 -14.45 2.48
CA GLY A 60 -9.76 -15.06 1.96
C GLY A 60 -9.75 -16.59 1.90
N HIS A 61 -8.59 -17.21 2.06
CA HIS A 61 -8.53 -18.63 2.40
C HIS A 61 -9.06 -18.80 3.83
N GLN A 62 -10.08 -19.66 3.98
CA GLN A 62 -10.64 -20.03 5.27
C GLN A 62 -9.87 -21.23 5.83
N PHE A 63 -9.55 -21.17 7.11
CA PHE A 63 -9.00 -22.33 7.79
C PHE A 63 -10.10 -23.37 8.02
N HIS A 64 -9.87 -24.57 7.52
CA HIS A 64 -10.66 -25.78 7.83
C HIS A 64 -9.75 -26.81 8.51
N PRO A 65 -10.28 -27.69 9.37
CA PRO A 65 -9.53 -28.84 9.85
C PRO A 65 -9.00 -29.67 8.66
N GLY A 66 -7.67 -29.86 8.56
CA GLY A 66 -7.06 -30.77 7.58
C GLY A 66 -6.46 -30.16 6.30
N PHE A 67 -6.05 -28.89 6.25
CA PHE A 67 -5.43 -28.28 5.06
C PHE A 67 -3.93 -27.97 5.23
N THR A 68 -3.11 -28.29 4.23
CA THR A 68 -1.68 -27.91 4.10
C THR A 68 -1.41 -27.21 2.77
N ASP A 69 -0.67 -26.09 2.81
CA ASP A 69 -0.25 -25.33 1.63
C ASP A 69 1.07 -25.84 1.01
N HIS A 70 1.28 -25.44 -0.24
CA HIS A 70 2.08 -26.14 -1.25
C HIS A 70 3.02 -25.16 -1.98
N THR A 71 4.09 -24.70 -1.34
CA THR A 71 5.09 -23.88 -2.06
C THR A 71 6.56 -24.22 -1.82
N GLY A 72 6.86 -25.18 -0.94
CA GLY A 72 8.08 -25.98 -1.04
C GLY A 72 9.39 -25.22 -1.26
N LYS A 73 9.70 -24.17 -0.49
CA LYS A 73 11.09 -23.71 -0.36
C LYS A 73 11.32 -23.22 1.06
N PHE A 74 11.98 -24.05 1.87
CA PHE A 74 12.43 -23.67 3.19
C PHE A 74 13.47 -22.55 3.08
N GLN A 75 13.17 -21.40 3.67
CA GLN A 75 14.15 -20.32 3.85
C GLN A 75 14.55 -20.29 5.32
N ARG A 76 15.81 -20.60 5.61
CA ARG A 76 16.36 -20.50 6.96
C ARG A 76 16.53 -19.02 7.33
N LYS A 77 15.48 -18.43 7.88
CA LYS A 77 15.51 -17.09 8.47
C LYS A 77 14.83 -17.15 9.83
N ILE A 78 15.61 -16.99 10.89
CA ILE A 78 15.05 -16.82 12.24
C ILE A 78 14.21 -15.54 12.22
N ASN A 79 12.97 -15.66 12.66
CA ASN A 79 12.08 -14.52 12.82
C ASN A 79 11.87 -14.26 14.31
N GLU A 80 12.73 -13.42 14.88
CA GLU A 80 12.72 -13.07 16.30
C GLU A 80 11.41 -12.38 16.74
N HIS A 81 10.61 -11.87 15.79
CA HIS A 81 9.31 -11.28 16.10
C HIS A 81 8.40 -12.22 16.90
N PHE A 82 8.49 -13.53 16.64
CA PHE A 82 7.65 -14.54 17.29
C PHE A 82 8.21 -15.02 18.65
N PHE A 83 9.36 -14.51 19.08
CA PHE A 83 9.92 -14.79 20.39
C PHE A 83 9.38 -13.77 21.40
N VAL A 84 8.61 -14.24 22.39
CA VAL A 84 8.01 -13.39 23.44
C VAL A 84 7.13 -12.28 22.86
N THR A 85 6.36 -12.60 21.82
CA THR A 85 5.41 -11.68 21.20
C THR A 85 4.22 -11.42 22.12
N ASP A 86 3.76 -10.19 22.17
CA ASP A 86 2.48 -9.83 22.78
C ASP A 86 1.34 -10.66 22.14
N PRO A 87 0.48 -11.33 22.94
CA PRO A 87 -0.69 -12.05 22.45
C PRO A 87 -1.58 -11.25 21.49
N GLU A 88 -1.77 -9.95 21.74
CA GLU A 88 -2.57 -9.04 20.92
C GLU A 88 -1.98 -8.86 19.50
N VAL A 89 -0.68 -9.10 19.34
CA VAL A 89 0.01 -9.11 18.05
C VAL A 89 0.03 -10.52 17.46
N LEU A 90 0.29 -11.54 18.29
CA LEU A 90 0.41 -12.92 17.85
C LEU A 90 -0.89 -13.44 17.22
N ILE A 91 -2.06 -13.08 17.78
CA ILE A 91 -3.38 -13.52 17.32
C ILE A 91 -3.70 -13.13 15.88
N TRP A 92 -3.02 -12.12 15.31
CA TRP A 92 -3.22 -11.73 13.91
C TRP A 92 -2.74 -12.78 12.92
N THR A 93 -1.81 -13.62 13.36
CA THR A 93 -1.17 -14.63 12.51
C THR A 93 -1.36 -16.04 13.04
N HIS A 94 -1.48 -16.26 14.35
CA HIS A 94 -1.59 -17.58 14.97
C HIS A 94 -2.88 -17.66 15.79
N PHE A 95 -3.73 -18.63 15.48
CA PHE A 95 -4.97 -18.89 16.20
C PHE A 95 -4.90 -20.27 16.86
N PRO A 96 -4.75 -20.35 18.20
CA PRO A 96 -4.86 -21.60 18.94
C PRO A 96 -6.22 -22.26 18.69
N HIS A 97 -6.19 -23.51 18.26
CA HIS A 97 -7.38 -24.32 18.00
C HIS A 97 -7.08 -25.79 18.23
N ASP A 98 -7.81 -26.39 19.17
CA ASP A 98 -7.76 -27.81 19.48
C ASP A 98 -9.18 -28.29 19.80
N GLU A 99 -9.78 -29.02 18.88
CA GLU A 99 -11.15 -29.54 19.01
C GLU A 99 -11.29 -30.51 20.21
N MET A 100 -10.19 -31.14 20.64
CA MET A 100 -10.20 -32.05 21.78
C MET A 100 -10.16 -31.30 23.11
N GLU A 101 -9.80 -30.02 23.11
CA GLU A 101 -9.63 -29.20 24.32
C GLU A 101 -10.77 -28.19 24.47
N LYS A 102 -11.76 -28.49 25.34
CA LYS A 102 -12.99 -27.68 25.51
C LYS A 102 -12.78 -26.17 25.65
N ASN A 103 -11.70 -25.74 26.30
CA ASN A 103 -11.40 -24.33 26.58
C ASN A 103 -10.12 -23.86 25.90
N TYR A 104 -9.85 -24.30 24.66
CA TYR A 104 -8.62 -23.94 23.93
C TYR A 104 -8.44 -22.42 23.76
N SER A 105 -9.53 -21.65 23.74
CA SER A 105 -9.51 -20.18 23.59
C SER A 105 -8.71 -19.46 24.68
N ARG A 106 -8.54 -20.06 25.87
CA ARG A 106 -7.70 -19.49 26.94
C ARG A 106 -6.24 -19.32 26.53
N TRP A 107 -5.76 -20.12 25.58
CA TRP A 107 -4.39 -20.08 25.07
C TRP A 107 -4.14 -18.95 24.08
N GLN A 108 -5.18 -18.20 23.72
CA GLN A 108 -5.00 -16.94 23.01
C GLN A 108 -4.34 -15.88 23.92
N LEU A 109 -4.46 -16.03 25.25
CA LEU A 109 -3.89 -15.10 26.24
C LEU A 109 -4.35 -13.64 26.05
N LEU A 110 -5.56 -13.46 25.50
CA LEU A 110 -6.22 -12.17 25.32
C LEU A 110 -7.24 -11.93 26.42
N ASP A 111 -7.47 -10.68 26.77
CA ASP A 111 -8.57 -10.28 27.66
C ASP A 111 -9.94 -10.67 27.06
N LYS A 112 -10.05 -10.60 25.72
CA LYS A 112 -11.22 -11.04 24.96
C LYS A 112 -10.78 -11.96 23.83
N PRO A 113 -10.87 -13.29 24.01
CA PRO A 113 -10.53 -14.23 22.97
C PRO A 113 -11.36 -14.03 21.70
N LEU A 114 -10.70 -14.09 20.55
CA LEU A 114 -11.33 -14.08 19.24
C LEU A 114 -11.96 -15.44 18.93
N THR A 115 -13.06 -15.41 18.19
CA THR A 115 -13.63 -16.58 17.52
C THR A 115 -12.85 -16.91 16.25
N LEU A 116 -13.02 -18.15 15.74
CA LEU A 116 -12.42 -18.54 14.46
C LEU A 116 -12.94 -17.69 13.29
N GLU A 117 -14.22 -17.28 13.34
CA GLU A 117 -14.82 -16.39 12.35
C GLU A 117 -14.16 -15.01 12.36
N GLU A 118 -13.97 -14.41 13.54
CA GLU A 118 -13.27 -13.13 13.69
C GLU A 118 -11.83 -13.24 13.18
N PHE A 119 -11.10 -14.31 13.54
CA PHE A 119 -9.75 -14.55 13.05
C PHE A 119 -9.67 -14.68 11.52
N ASN A 120 -10.62 -15.40 10.91
CA ASN A 120 -10.73 -15.52 9.45
C ASN A 120 -11.02 -14.17 8.77
N SER A 121 -11.75 -13.27 9.46
CA SER A 121 -12.06 -11.92 8.98
C SER A 121 -10.88 -10.92 9.07
N LEU A 122 -9.79 -11.27 9.74
CA LEU A 122 -8.60 -10.42 9.81
C LEU A 122 -7.78 -10.50 8.51
N PRO A 123 -7.30 -9.36 7.97
CA PRO A 123 -6.38 -9.35 6.83
C PRO A 123 -5.04 -10.02 7.18
N LYS A 124 -4.22 -10.33 6.17
CA LYS A 124 -2.87 -10.83 6.42
C LYS A 124 -1.96 -9.66 6.77
N MET A 125 -1.55 -9.58 8.02
CA MET A 125 -0.55 -8.62 8.48
C MET A 125 0.79 -9.31 8.69
N THR A 126 1.88 -8.60 8.41
CA THR A 126 3.23 -9.11 8.68
C THR A 126 3.77 -8.50 9.98
N PRO A 127 4.84 -9.09 10.57
CA PRO A 127 5.56 -8.50 11.70
C PRO A 127 5.90 -7.02 11.56
N HIS A 128 6.25 -6.57 10.35
CA HIS A 128 6.67 -5.20 10.09
C HIS A 128 5.55 -4.18 10.32
N PHE A 129 4.28 -4.57 10.13
CA PHE A 129 3.16 -3.68 10.45
C PHE A 129 3.14 -3.29 11.93
N PHE A 130 3.37 -4.27 12.81
CA PHE A 130 3.41 -4.05 14.26
C PHE A 130 4.72 -3.39 14.68
N GLN A 131 5.85 -3.76 14.08
CA GLN A 131 7.14 -3.12 14.33
C GLN A 131 7.11 -1.62 13.99
N PHE A 132 6.41 -1.23 12.92
CA PHE A 132 6.21 0.17 12.54
C PHE A 132 5.04 0.84 13.31
N ASN A 133 4.46 0.16 14.30
CA ASN A 133 3.36 0.63 15.13
C ASN A 133 2.19 1.18 14.30
N MET A 134 1.86 0.49 13.21
CA MET A 134 0.82 0.93 12.30
C MET A 134 -0.56 0.48 12.77
N ARG A 135 -1.60 1.19 12.32
CA ARG A 135 -3.00 0.87 12.66
C ARG A 135 -3.89 0.96 11.43
N ILE A 136 -4.84 0.03 11.32
CA ILE A 136 -5.88 0.10 10.29
C ILE A 136 -6.96 1.05 10.80
N ARG A 137 -7.26 2.13 10.06
CA ARG A 137 -8.31 3.11 10.43
C ARG A 137 -9.67 2.74 9.87
N THR A 138 -9.70 1.88 8.85
CA THR A 138 -10.93 1.28 8.33
C THR A 138 -11.30 0.03 9.14
N LYS A 139 -12.57 -0.36 9.15
CA LYS A 139 -13.00 -1.61 9.79
C LYS A 139 -12.20 -2.78 9.21
N PRO A 140 -11.49 -3.57 10.02
CA PRO A 140 -10.79 -4.76 9.53
C PRO A 140 -11.86 -5.77 9.07
N GLN A 141 -11.86 -6.05 7.77
CA GLN A 141 -12.73 -7.04 7.14
C GLN A 141 -11.94 -7.75 6.05
N ASN A 142 -12.15 -9.05 5.91
CA ASN A 142 -11.49 -9.88 4.90
C ASN A 142 -12.52 -10.87 4.32
N PRO A 143 -12.90 -10.76 3.04
CA PRO A 143 -12.52 -9.69 2.10
C PRO A 143 -13.13 -8.32 2.46
N ILE A 144 -12.49 -7.24 2.00
CA ILE A 144 -13.11 -5.92 1.93
C ILE A 144 -14.10 -5.94 0.75
N ILE A 145 -15.39 -6.00 1.04
CA ILE A 145 -16.46 -6.08 0.03
C ILE A 145 -16.97 -4.68 -0.31
N PHE A 146 -17.05 -4.33 -1.59
CA PHE A 146 -17.50 -3.00 -2.02
C PHE A 146 -18.10 -2.99 -3.43
N ARG A 147 -18.70 -1.86 -3.79
CA ARG A 147 -19.19 -1.57 -5.14
C ARG A 147 -18.48 -0.34 -5.69
N VAL A 148 -17.97 -0.44 -6.91
CA VAL A 148 -17.27 0.60 -7.69
C VAL A 148 -15.94 1.03 -7.08
N ARG A 149 -15.92 1.57 -5.86
CA ARG A 149 -14.73 2.12 -5.21
C ARG A 149 -14.74 1.81 -3.71
N THR A 150 -13.54 1.63 -3.15
CA THR A 150 -13.31 1.58 -1.70
C THR A 150 -12.05 2.35 -1.34
N GLU A 151 -11.86 2.64 -0.06
CA GLU A 151 -10.66 3.25 0.48
C GLU A 151 -10.14 2.43 1.66
N LEU A 152 -8.86 2.07 1.62
CA LEU A 152 -8.14 1.51 2.76
C LEU A 152 -7.28 2.61 3.39
N ARG A 153 -7.40 2.81 4.71
CA ARG A 153 -6.63 3.81 5.44
C ARG A 153 -5.74 3.17 6.51
N LEU A 154 -4.44 3.44 6.42
CA LEU A 154 -3.44 2.98 7.37
C LEU A 154 -2.81 4.17 8.07
N ALA A 155 -2.89 4.21 9.39
CA ALA A 155 -2.22 5.21 10.21
C ALA A 155 -0.84 4.72 10.67
N SER A 156 0.08 5.66 10.81
CA SER A 156 1.41 5.51 11.40
C SER A 156 1.65 6.65 12.39
N HIS A 157 2.69 6.54 13.21
CA HIS A 157 3.09 7.61 14.14
C HIS A 157 4.10 8.61 13.54
N GLU A 158 4.63 8.30 12.36
CA GLU A 158 5.59 9.14 11.63
C GLU A 158 5.38 8.99 10.11
N PRO A 159 5.92 9.89 9.28
CA PRO A 159 5.87 9.75 7.83
C PRO A 159 6.54 8.47 7.34
N MET A 160 5.79 7.71 6.53
CA MET A 160 6.22 6.43 5.97
C MET A 160 6.34 6.55 4.45
N ARG A 161 7.32 5.84 3.89
CA ARG A 161 7.37 5.57 2.45
C ARG A 161 6.46 4.39 2.16
N TYR A 162 5.60 4.51 1.14
CA TYR A 162 4.75 3.42 0.69
C TYR A 162 5.01 3.03 -0.76
N LYS A 163 4.85 1.74 -1.04
CA LYS A 163 4.61 1.16 -2.38
C LYS A 163 3.51 0.12 -2.26
N PHE A 164 2.89 -0.23 -3.39
CA PHE A 164 1.84 -1.23 -3.41
C PHE A 164 1.84 -2.01 -4.72
N LYS A 165 1.20 -3.18 -4.67
CA LYS A 165 0.86 -4.00 -5.83
C LYS A 165 -0.62 -4.35 -5.77
N PHE A 166 -1.31 -4.07 -6.86
CA PHE A 166 -2.72 -4.41 -7.04
C PHE A 166 -2.86 -5.33 -8.25
N TYR A 167 -3.46 -6.50 -8.03
CA TYR A 167 -3.58 -7.55 -9.03
C TYR A 167 -4.76 -8.49 -8.73
N PRO A 168 -5.33 -9.19 -9.74
CA PRO A 168 -6.38 -10.19 -9.54
C PRO A 168 -5.95 -11.32 -8.59
N SER A 169 -6.87 -11.87 -7.82
CA SER A 169 -6.53 -12.87 -6.78
C SER A 169 -6.08 -14.22 -7.33
N ASP A 170 -6.48 -14.53 -8.57
CA ASP A 170 -6.16 -15.73 -9.34
C ASP A 170 -4.83 -15.62 -10.11
N GLU A 171 -4.26 -14.42 -10.21
CA GLU A 171 -2.96 -14.19 -10.85
C GLU A 171 -1.77 -14.31 -9.89
N ILE A 172 -0.58 -14.46 -10.47
CA ILE A 172 0.69 -14.32 -9.75
C ILE A 172 0.91 -12.83 -9.44
N GLU A 173 1.50 -12.54 -8.27
CA GLU A 173 1.81 -11.18 -7.82
C GLU A 173 2.45 -10.33 -8.92
N ASN A 174 1.74 -9.29 -9.33
CA ASN A 174 2.17 -8.35 -10.36
C ASN A 174 1.69 -6.92 -10.02
N ALA A 175 2.04 -5.95 -10.86
CA ALA A 175 1.72 -4.53 -10.67
C ALA A 175 0.81 -3.97 -11.77
N THR A 176 0.18 -4.85 -12.58
CA THR A 176 -0.55 -4.48 -13.80
C THR A 176 -1.72 -3.55 -13.52
N LEU A 177 -2.37 -3.66 -12.35
CA LEU A 177 -3.52 -2.86 -11.98
C LEU A 177 -3.18 -1.70 -11.03
N ASN A 178 -1.90 -1.38 -10.82
CA ASN A 178 -1.52 -0.28 -9.91
C ASN A 178 -2.11 1.07 -10.28
N SER A 179 -2.38 1.30 -11.57
CA SER A 179 -3.03 2.52 -12.06
C SER A 179 -4.51 2.65 -11.67
N TYR A 180 -5.10 1.62 -11.04
CA TYR A 180 -6.45 1.65 -10.46
C TYR A 180 -6.46 1.94 -8.96
N VAL A 181 -5.30 2.24 -8.38
CA VAL A 181 -5.14 2.62 -6.98
C VAL A 181 -4.60 4.04 -6.87
N PHE A 182 -5.38 4.91 -6.26
CA PHE A 182 -4.97 6.27 -5.92
C PHE A 182 -4.46 6.32 -4.49
N CYS A 183 -3.14 6.27 -4.31
CA CYS A 183 -2.50 6.39 -3.02
C CYS A 183 -2.15 7.86 -2.72
N HIS A 184 -2.53 8.38 -1.55
CA HIS A 184 -2.05 9.68 -1.06
C HIS A 184 -1.98 9.71 0.46
N LEU A 185 -1.32 10.72 1.01
CA LEU A 185 -1.17 10.88 2.46
C LEU A 185 -2.09 12.00 2.99
N LEU A 186 -2.65 11.77 4.17
CA LEU A 186 -3.57 12.61 4.93
C LEU A 186 -3.00 12.87 6.34
N GLU A 187 -3.65 13.74 7.12
CA GLU A 187 -3.33 14.00 8.55
C GLU A 187 -1.82 14.27 8.75
N ASP A 188 -1.28 15.28 8.08
CA ASP A 188 0.16 15.62 8.11
C ASP A 188 1.09 14.44 7.77
N ARG A 189 0.62 13.59 6.85
CA ARG A 189 1.31 12.43 6.27
C ARG A 189 1.40 11.22 7.18
N THR A 190 0.65 11.21 8.26
CA THR A 190 0.57 10.06 9.18
C THR A 190 -0.52 9.06 8.80
N VAL A 191 -1.38 9.38 7.83
CA VAL A 191 -2.41 8.46 7.33
C VAL A 191 -2.28 8.26 5.83
N ALA A 192 -1.93 7.04 5.40
CA ALA A 192 -1.97 6.66 3.99
C ALA A 192 -3.39 6.21 3.60
N CYS A 193 -3.90 6.78 2.52
CA CYS A 193 -5.19 6.44 1.92
C CYS A 193 -4.97 5.79 0.56
N PHE A 194 -5.44 4.55 0.40
CA PHE A 194 -5.41 3.79 -0.85
C PHE A 194 -6.82 3.70 -1.40
N GLY A 195 -7.16 4.58 -2.34
CA GLY A 195 -8.45 4.56 -3.04
C GLY A 195 -8.42 3.58 -4.21
N VAL A 196 -9.18 2.50 -4.15
CA VAL A 196 -9.16 1.41 -5.12
C VAL A 196 -10.43 1.44 -5.96
N THR A 197 -10.29 1.47 -7.29
CA THR A 197 -11.40 1.42 -8.25
C THR A 197 -11.05 0.41 -9.35
N PRO A 198 -11.35 -0.90 -9.18
CA PRO A 198 -10.92 -1.91 -10.14
C PRO A 198 -11.63 -1.77 -11.51
N PRO A 199 -11.00 -2.24 -12.60
CA PRO A 199 -11.58 -2.16 -13.94
C PRO A 199 -12.75 -3.13 -14.16
N ALA A 200 -12.79 -4.23 -13.40
CA ALA A 200 -13.77 -5.29 -13.54
C ALA A 200 -14.29 -5.76 -12.18
N GLU A 201 -15.37 -6.53 -12.22
CA GLU A 201 -15.90 -7.24 -11.06
C GLU A 201 -14.98 -8.43 -10.75
N GLY A 202 -14.83 -8.76 -9.47
CA GLY A 202 -13.98 -9.87 -9.06
C GLY A 202 -13.20 -9.59 -7.79
N ARG A 203 -12.24 -10.48 -7.54
CA ARG A 203 -11.41 -10.50 -6.34
C ARG A 203 -9.99 -10.07 -6.66
N TYR A 204 -9.42 -9.25 -5.80
CA TYR A 204 -8.12 -8.63 -6.00
C TYR A 204 -7.31 -8.63 -4.71
N PHE A 205 -5.99 -8.72 -4.83
CA PHE A 205 -5.08 -8.46 -3.73
C PHE A 205 -4.51 -7.06 -3.83
N LEU A 206 -4.58 -6.32 -2.72
CA LEU A 206 -3.78 -5.13 -2.49
C LEU A 206 -2.68 -5.47 -1.48
N LYS A 207 -1.44 -5.60 -1.98
CA LYS A 207 -0.25 -5.85 -1.16
C LYS A 207 0.49 -4.54 -0.94
N ILE A 208 0.72 -4.18 0.32
CA ILE A 208 1.29 -2.88 0.69
C ILE A 208 2.66 -3.08 1.34
N TYR A 209 3.60 -2.25 0.91
CA TYR A 209 4.96 -2.19 1.43
C TYR A 209 5.17 -0.83 2.07
N ALA A 210 5.87 -0.80 3.21
CA ALA A 210 6.22 0.44 3.86
C ALA A 210 7.59 0.38 4.55
N LYS A 211 8.13 1.58 4.84
CA LYS A 211 9.30 1.78 5.71
C LYS A 211 9.29 3.24 6.24
N PRO A 212 9.69 3.50 7.49
CA PRO A 212 9.81 4.88 7.99
C PRO A 212 10.76 5.70 7.11
N GLU A 213 10.39 6.93 6.77
CA GLU A 213 11.22 7.74 5.86
C GLU A 213 12.55 8.17 6.47
N ARG A 214 12.64 8.23 7.81
CA ARG A 214 13.92 8.45 8.51
C ARG A 214 14.96 7.38 8.19
N ASP A 215 14.53 6.14 7.97
CA ASP A 215 15.38 4.98 7.70
C ASP A 215 15.73 4.85 6.21
N MET A 216 15.26 5.79 5.38
CA MET A 216 15.55 5.86 3.94
C MET A 216 16.73 6.80 3.62
N ARG A 217 17.25 7.55 4.60
CA ARG A 217 18.37 8.49 4.41
C ARG A 217 19.67 7.71 4.20
N GLY A 218 20.01 7.42 2.94
CA GLY A 218 21.21 6.68 2.55
C GLY A 218 21.03 5.79 1.31
N ASP A 219 19.78 5.42 0.99
CA ASP A 219 19.46 4.63 -0.20
C ASP A 219 19.51 5.55 -1.44
N THR A 220 20.59 5.49 -2.20
CA THR A 220 20.69 6.16 -3.51
C THR A 220 19.53 5.73 -4.40
N ALA A 221 18.92 6.71 -5.07
CA ALA A 221 17.60 6.68 -5.71
C ALA A 221 17.39 5.71 -6.90
N THR A 222 18.13 4.60 -6.98
CA THR A 222 18.00 3.58 -8.03
C THR A 222 17.41 2.25 -7.53
N ASP A 223 17.58 1.90 -6.25
CA ASP A 223 17.17 0.58 -5.72
C ASP A 223 16.17 0.61 -4.55
N GLY A 224 15.51 1.76 -4.29
CA GLY A 224 14.62 1.97 -3.13
C GLY A 224 13.36 1.09 -3.04
N ALA A 225 13.19 0.11 -3.94
CA ALA A 225 12.20 -0.96 -3.81
C ALA A 225 12.74 -2.16 -2.99
N ALA A 226 14.06 -2.34 -2.90
CA ALA A 226 14.68 -3.48 -2.23
C ALA A 226 14.66 -3.38 -0.69
N SER A 227 14.42 -2.19 -0.12
CA SER A 227 14.41 -1.97 1.34
C SER A 227 13.02 -1.86 1.97
N LEU A 228 11.94 -1.77 1.17
CA LEU A 228 10.57 -1.68 1.71
C LEU A 228 10.08 -3.03 2.19
N GLN A 229 9.43 -3.04 3.35
CA GLN A 229 8.93 -4.27 3.96
C GLN A 229 7.45 -4.44 3.64
N ASN A 230 7.04 -5.65 3.25
CA ASN A 230 5.61 -5.99 3.14
C ASN A 230 4.99 -5.81 4.53
N ILE A 231 3.98 -4.97 4.67
CA ILE A 231 3.25 -4.74 5.93
C ILE A 231 1.92 -5.49 5.97
N GLY A 232 1.31 -5.77 4.82
CA GLY A 232 0.05 -6.50 4.78
C GLY A 232 -0.48 -6.77 3.38
N ILE A 233 -1.36 -7.77 3.30
CA ILE A 233 -2.08 -8.17 2.09
C ILE A 233 -3.58 -8.14 2.41
N PHE A 234 -4.33 -7.38 1.62
CA PHE A 234 -5.77 -7.21 1.76
C PHE A 234 -6.45 -7.88 0.57
N LEU A 235 -7.36 -8.82 0.83
CA LEU A 235 -8.28 -9.31 -0.20
C LEU A 235 -9.44 -8.33 -0.32
N MET A 236 -9.74 -7.95 -1.55
CA MET A 236 -10.80 -7.01 -1.88
C MET A 236 -11.75 -7.67 -2.89
N GLU A 237 -13.05 -7.52 -2.69
CA GLU A 237 -14.09 -8.08 -3.56
C GLU A 237 -14.96 -6.96 -4.11
N CYS A 238 -14.82 -6.71 -5.41
CA CYS A 238 -15.58 -5.72 -6.15
C CYS A 238 -16.83 -6.37 -6.74
N LEU A 239 -17.99 -6.08 -6.16
CA LEU A 239 -19.29 -6.62 -6.59
C LEU A 239 -19.86 -5.93 -7.82
N ARG A 240 -19.35 -4.74 -8.17
CA ARG A 240 -19.78 -3.99 -9.35
C ARG A 240 -18.70 -3.03 -9.81
N ALA A 241 -18.27 -3.11 -11.05
CA ALA A 241 -17.30 -2.17 -11.63
C ALA A 241 -17.99 -1.02 -12.37
N LYS A 242 -17.27 0.10 -12.51
CA LYS A 242 -17.72 1.24 -13.32
C LYS A 242 -17.45 0.97 -14.80
N LYS A 243 -18.47 1.14 -15.65
CA LYS A 243 -18.31 1.11 -17.11
C LYS A 243 -17.49 2.33 -17.59
N TYR A 244 -16.60 2.13 -18.55
CA TYR A 244 -15.73 3.17 -19.12
C TYR A 244 -14.88 3.88 -18.04
N LEU A 245 -14.10 3.10 -17.30
CA LEU A 245 -13.15 3.60 -16.34
C LEU A 245 -11.81 3.87 -17.02
N PHE A 246 -11.27 5.07 -16.81
CA PHE A 246 -9.90 5.40 -17.20
C PHE A 246 -8.97 5.20 -16.00
N PRO A 247 -7.83 4.51 -16.15
CA PRO A 247 -6.85 4.37 -15.09
C PRO A 247 -6.19 5.73 -14.76
N TYR A 248 -5.69 5.87 -13.54
CA TYR A 248 -4.83 6.99 -13.17
C TYR A 248 -3.51 6.90 -13.92
N PRO A 249 -2.85 8.04 -14.23
CA PRO A 249 -1.46 8.03 -14.66
C PRO A 249 -0.60 7.23 -13.67
N LEU A 250 0.31 6.41 -14.17
CA LEU A 250 1.10 5.52 -13.30
C LEU A 250 1.89 6.32 -12.26
N ASN A 251 1.66 6.00 -10.98
CA ASN A 251 2.39 6.56 -9.86
C ASN A 251 2.54 5.51 -8.75
N GLU A 252 3.74 4.95 -8.60
CA GLU A 252 4.00 3.86 -7.64
C GLU A 252 4.19 4.32 -6.19
N VAL A 253 4.21 5.63 -5.96
CA VAL A 253 4.36 6.27 -4.64
C VAL A 253 3.13 7.12 -4.34
N PRO A 254 2.90 7.51 -3.07
CA PRO A 254 1.80 8.41 -2.75
C PRO A 254 1.86 9.71 -3.57
N TRP A 255 0.72 10.11 -4.12
CA TRP A 255 0.54 11.40 -4.77
C TRP A 255 0.62 12.53 -3.75
N GLY A 256 1.18 13.66 -4.18
CA GLY A 256 1.32 14.88 -3.41
C GLY A 256 2.77 15.27 -3.12
N PRO A 257 2.97 16.18 -2.15
CA PRO A 257 4.30 16.57 -1.68
C PRO A 257 5.08 15.39 -1.06
N THR A 258 6.34 15.24 -1.44
CA THR A 258 7.27 14.24 -0.89
C THR A 258 7.95 14.74 0.38
N GLN A 259 8.69 13.88 1.11
CA GLN A 259 9.51 14.33 2.24
C GLN A 259 10.43 15.49 1.89
N THR A 260 11.05 15.45 0.70
CA THR A 260 11.95 16.49 0.19
C THR A 260 11.28 17.86 0.13
N PHE A 261 9.98 17.93 -0.17
CA PHE A 261 9.22 19.18 -0.16
C PHE A 261 9.22 19.83 1.23
N TYR A 262 9.00 19.03 2.27
CA TYR A 262 8.99 19.48 3.66
C TYR A 262 10.40 19.75 4.18
N ASP A 263 11.38 18.92 3.78
CA ASP A 263 12.79 19.14 4.12
C ASP A 263 13.30 20.50 3.59
N TYR A 264 12.77 20.98 2.47
CA TYR A 264 13.05 22.32 1.92
C TYR A 264 12.12 23.43 2.45
N ASN A 265 11.30 23.14 3.47
CA ASN A 265 10.34 24.08 4.04
C ASN A 265 9.39 24.70 3.00
N MET A 266 9.03 23.92 1.97
CA MET A 266 8.05 24.34 0.98
C MET A 266 6.64 24.11 1.55
N ARG A 267 5.67 24.91 1.10
CA ARG A 267 4.26 24.79 1.52
C ARG A 267 3.29 24.98 0.37
N LEU A 268 2.19 24.24 0.37
CA LEU A 268 1.08 24.52 -0.53
C LEU A 268 0.28 25.70 0.00
N VAL A 269 -0.07 26.65 -0.87
CA VAL A 269 -0.76 27.90 -0.49
C VAL A 269 -2.25 27.84 -0.81
N ASP A 270 -2.61 27.35 -2.00
CA ASP A 270 -3.99 27.39 -2.52
C ASP A 270 -4.55 26.00 -2.89
N GLN A 271 -3.80 24.93 -2.60
CA GLN A 271 -4.16 23.56 -2.96
C GLN A 271 -4.17 22.67 -1.72
N THR A 272 -5.30 22.00 -1.48
CA THR A 272 -5.45 20.98 -0.44
C THR A 272 -5.42 19.59 -1.07
N GLY A 273 -4.43 18.78 -0.70
CA GLY A 273 -4.26 17.43 -1.24
C GLY A 273 -3.75 17.41 -2.69
N PRO A 274 -3.61 16.20 -3.27
CA PRO A 274 -2.83 16.02 -4.49
C PRO A 274 -3.63 16.07 -5.79
N VAL A 275 -4.95 16.31 -5.74
CA VAL A 275 -5.82 16.30 -6.93
C VAL A 275 -6.28 17.72 -7.27
N ILE A 276 -5.98 18.15 -8.49
CA ILE A 276 -6.38 19.45 -9.05
C ILE A 276 -7.47 19.18 -10.09
N VAL A 277 -8.72 19.49 -9.75
CA VAL A 277 -9.86 19.26 -10.65
C VAL A 277 -10.15 20.51 -11.49
N SER A 278 -10.23 20.35 -12.82
CA SER A 278 -10.56 21.42 -13.76
C SER A 278 -11.84 21.13 -14.54
N TRP A 279 -12.67 22.16 -14.70
CA TRP A 279 -13.93 22.16 -15.46
C TRP A 279 -13.90 23.31 -16.50
N GLY A 280 -12.88 23.32 -17.35
CA GLY A 280 -12.64 24.37 -18.36
C GLY A 280 -12.02 25.67 -17.83
N ALA A 281 -12.09 25.90 -16.51
CA ALA A 281 -11.49 27.06 -15.87
C ALA A 281 -9.96 26.90 -15.67
N LYS A 282 -9.27 28.04 -15.69
CA LYS A 282 -7.86 28.13 -15.28
C LYS A 282 -7.73 27.76 -13.80
N ARG A 283 -6.84 26.84 -13.48
CA ARG A 283 -6.48 26.46 -12.12
C ARG A 283 -5.12 27.01 -11.74
N LYS A 284 -4.93 27.24 -10.44
CA LYS A 284 -3.71 27.78 -9.88
C LYS A 284 -3.21 26.83 -8.81
N LEU A 285 -1.92 26.50 -8.89
CA LEU A 285 -1.18 25.79 -7.85
C LEU A 285 -0.02 26.69 -7.42
N THR A 286 -0.07 27.19 -6.20
CA THR A 286 0.95 28.07 -5.64
C THR A 286 1.70 27.36 -4.53
N ILE A 287 3.02 27.34 -4.69
CA ILE A 287 3.96 26.78 -3.72
C ILE A 287 4.74 27.94 -3.08
N GLY A 288 4.64 28.05 -1.76
CA GLY A 288 5.48 28.96 -0.97
C GLY A 288 6.87 28.38 -0.77
N LEU A 289 7.88 29.21 -0.97
CA LEU A 289 9.29 28.89 -0.80
C LEU A 289 9.87 29.61 0.43
N SER A 290 10.77 28.94 1.12
CA SER A 290 11.55 29.50 2.24
C SER A 290 12.71 30.38 1.74
N GLU A 291 13.37 29.92 0.67
CA GLU A 291 14.54 30.52 0.03
C GLU A 291 14.44 30.49 -1.50
N THR A 292 15.49 30.97 -2.17
CA THR A 292 15.57 30.95 -3.64
C THR A 292 15.81 29.51 -4.12
N MET A 293 14.83 28.95 -4.82
CA MET A 293 14.88 27.56 -5.30
C MET A 293 15.13 27.52 -6.82
N LEU A 294 15.88 26.50 -7.27
CA LEU A 294 15.82 26.04 -8.64
C LEU A 294 14.64 25.07 -8.76
N VAL A 295 13.66 25.39 -9.61
CA VAL A 295 12.45 24.58 -9.82
C VAL A 295 12.37 24.14 -11.28
N SER A 296 11.91 22.92 -11.51
CA SER A 296 11.55 22.37 -12.82
C SER A 296 10.25 21.59 -12.70
N HIS A 297 9.55 21.39 -13.82
CA HIS A 297 8.29 20.66 -13.86
C HIS A 297 8.12 19.92 -15.18
N GLN A 298 7.36 18.84 -15.14
CA GLN A 298 6.96 18.04 -16.29
C GLN A 298 5.47 17.72 -16.20
N LEU A 299 4.82 17.59 -17.34
CA LEU A 299 3.44 17.12 -17.45
C LEU A 299 3.44 15.84 -18.25
N LEU A 300 2.91 14.77 -17.67
CA LEU A 300 2.75 13.48 -18.31
C LEU A 300 1.26 13.21 -18.51
N ASP A 301 0.92 12.48 -19.57
CA ASP A 301 -0.44 11.96 -19.74
C ASP A 301 -0.68 10.66 -18.96
N ALA A 302 -1.85 10.05 -19.18
CA ALA A 302 -2.25 8.81 -18.51
C ALA A 302 -1.31 7.63 -18.82
N ASP A 303 -0.69 7.62 -20.01
CA ASP A 303 0.23 6.58 -20.46
C ASP A 303 1.68 6.87 -20.01
N GLY A 304 1.90 8.01 -19.35
CA GLY A 304 3.22 8.41 -18.85
C GLY A 304 4.09 9.09 -19.91
N VAL A 305 3.51 9.51 -21.04
CA VAL A 305 4.22 10.23 -22.09
C VAL A 305 4.29 11.71 -21.72
N GLU A 306 5.49 12.29 -21.84
CA GLU A 306 5.70 13.72 -21.59
C GLU A 306 4.99 14.57 -22.64
N MET A 307 4.25 15.57 -22.16
CA MET A 307 3.44 16.47 -22.97
C MET A 307 4.13 17.81 -23.16
N ASP A 308 3.81 18.47 -24.28
CA ASP A 308 4.15 19.89 -24.45
C ASP A 308 3.38 20.74 -23.43
N LEU A 309 4.13 21.55 -22.69
CA LEU A 309 3.60 22.45 -21.66
C LEU A 309 2.98 23.71 -22.27
N LYS A 310 3.30 24.03 -23.54
CA LYS A 310 2.88 25.27 -24.20
C LYS A 310 1.36 25.40 -24.20
N GLY A 311 0.86 26.45 -23.53
CA GLY A 311 -0.57 26.71 -23.39
C GLY A 311 -1.29 25.84 -22.34
N MET A 312 -0.63 24.81 -21.79
CA MET A 312 -1.17 23.95 -20.73
C MET A 312 -0.73 24.40 -19.34
N ILE A 313 0.56 24.65 -19.15
CA ILE A 313 1.11 25.07 -17.87
C ILE A 313 2.04 26.27 -18.09
N THR A 314 1.79 27.33 -17.33
CA THR A 314 2.67 28.50 -17.26
C THR A 314 3.14 28.68 -15.83
N ARG A 315 4.44 28.90 -15.66
CA ARG A 315 5.07 29.10 -14.34
C ARG A 315 5.43 30.57 -14.17
N GLU A 316 5.10 31.11 -13.00
CA GLU A 316 5.47 32.45 -12.57
C GLU A 316 6.15 32.39 -11.20
N ASP A 317 7.33 33.00 -11.10
CA ASP A 317 8.11 33.06 -9.86
C ASP A 317 8.09 34.49 -9.34
N LYS A 318 7.44 34.71 -8.19
CA LYS A 318 7.30 36.03 -7.59
C LYS A 318 7.19 35.94 -6.07
N ASP A 319 7.85 36.84 -5.34
CA ASP A 319 7.70 37.00 -3.88
C ASP A 319 7.88 35.70 -3.07
N LYS A 320 8.95 34.93 -3.35
CA LYS A 320 9.21 33.59 -2.77
C LYS A 320 8.04 32.62 -2.95
N LYS A 321 7.29 32.76 -4.05
CA LYS A 321 6.25 31.81 -4.46
C LYS A 321 6.51 31.38 -5.89
N VAL A 322 6.21 30.13 -6.17
CA VAL A 322 6.15 29.59 -7.53
C VAL A 322 4.70 29.25 -7.79
N THR A 323 4.13 29.89 -8.82
CA THR A 323 2.75 29.70 -9.23
C THR A 323 2.72 28.96 -10.55
N PHE A 324 2.05 27.80 -10.59
CA PHE A 324 1.69 27.10 -11.80
C PHE A 324 0.26 27.43 -12.17
N GLN A 325 0.09 28.03 -13.34
CA GLN A 325 -1.20 28.30 -13.96
C GLN A 325 -1.51 27.17 -14.93
N ILE A 326 -2.53 26.38 -14.62
CA ILE A 326 -2.88 25.13 -15.28
C ILE A 326 -4.16 25.34 -16.10
N VAL A 327 -4.06 25.11 -17.41
CA VAL A 327 -5.15 25.23 -18.39
C VAL A 327 -5.13 23.98 -19.28
N PRO A 328 -5.77 22.89 -18.85
CA PRO A 328 -5.79 21.67 -19.65
C PRO A 328 -6.51 21.90 -20.99
N GLN A 329 -5.89 21.47 -22.09
CA GLN A 329 -6.42 21.64 -23.45
C GLN A 329 -7.24 20.43 -23.94
N ARG A 330 -7.20 19.30 -23.20
CA ARG A 330 -8.00 18.11 -23.47
C ARG A 330 -8.62 17.57 -22.17
N VAL A 331 -9.77 16.92 -22.29
CA VAL A 331 -10.40 16.17 -21.19
C VAL A 331 -9.54 14.94 -20.88
N GLY A 332 -9.37 14.63 -19.61
CA GLY A 332 -8.58 13.50 -19.16
C GLY A 332 -7.78 13.77 -17.89
N MET A 333 -6.96 12.78 -17.54
CA MET A 333 -6.10 12.83 -16.37
C MET A 333 -4.64 13.03 -16.78
N PHE A 334 -3.93 13.87 -16.03
CA PHE A 334 -2.54 14.20 -16.27
C PHE A 334 -1.76 14.18 -14.97
N LYS A 335 -0.47 13.90 -15.06
CA LYS A 335 0.46 13.87 -13.94
C LYS A 335 1.41 15.05 -14.04
N LEU A 336 1.25 16.01 -13.14
CA LEU A 336 2.21 17.10 -12.95
C LEU A 336 3.29 16.64 -11.98
N VAL A 337 4.54 16.64 -12.44
CA VAL A 337 5.72 16.28 -11.66
C VAL A 337 6.54 17.53 -11.43
N ILE A 338 6.88 17.81 -10.16
CA ILE A 338 7.65 19.01 -9.79
C ILE A 338 8.95 18.57 -9.12
N PHE A 339 10.05 19.11 -9.63
CA PHE A 339 11.39 18.92 -9.08
C PHE A 339 11.92 20.25 -8.58
N ALA A 340 12.58 20.27 -7.42
CA ALA A 340 13.13 21.49 -6.89
C ALA A 340 14.32 21.24 -5.97
N MET A 341 15.21 22.21 -5.84
CA MET A 341 16.26 22.25 -4.82
C MET A 341 16.63 23.70 -4.48
N PRO A 342 17.19 23.96 -3.28
CA PRO A 342 17.83 25.24 -2.98
C PRO A 342 18.83 25.63 -4.06
N LYS A 343 18.79 26.90 -4.52
CA LYS A 343 19.64 27.35 -5.62
C LYS A 343 21.12 27.14 -5.25
N PRO A 344 21.86 26.27 -5.95
CA PRO A 344 23.24 25.96 -5.59
C PRO A 344 24.11 27.21 -5.70
N LYS A 345 25.02 27.39 -4.74
CA LYS A 345 26.01 28.49 -4.76
C LYS A 345 27.09 28.26 -5.83
N LEU A 346 27.40 27.00 -6.12
CA LEU A 346 28.41 26.60 -7.10
C LEU A 346 27.75 26.21 -8.43
N LYS A 347 28.37 26.62 -9.54
CA LYS A 347 27.98 26.15 -10.87
C LYS A 347 28.35 24.67 -11.02
N GLY A 348 27.46 23.89 -11.60
CA GLY A 348 27.65 22.45 -11.79
C GLY A 348 26.41 21.79 -12.39
N LYS A 349 26.52 20.49 -12.69
CA LYS A 349 25.36 19.66 -13.03
C LYS A 349 24.73 19.16 -11.74
N TRP A 350 23.52 19.61 -11.47
CA TRP A 350 22.78 19.24 -10.27
C TRP A 350 21.58 18.37 -10.64
N ARG A 351 21.39 17.27 -9.92
CA ARG A 351 20.20 16.44 -10.06
C ARG A 351 19.09 17.03 -9.20
N LEU A 352 18.04 17.52 -9.84
CA LEU A 352 16.86 18.04 -9.15
C LEU A 352 16.06 16.87 -8.54
N PRO A 353 15.86 16.82 -7.22
CA PRO A 353 15.06 15.77 -6.60
C PRO A 353 13.56 16.03 -6.81
N LEU A 354 12.78 14.94 -6.80
CA LEU A 354 11.33 15.02 -6.86
C LEU A 354 10.78 15.61 -5.56
N VAL A 355 10.03 16.71 -5.67
CA VAL A 355 9.40 17.36 -4.51
C VAL A 355 7.89 17.14 -4.47
N ALA A 356 7.20 17.02 -5.61
CA ALA A 356 5.77 16.74 -5.58
C ALA A 356 5.26 16.09 -6.87
N THR A 357 4.19 15.31 -6.74
CA THR A 357 3.39 14.81 -7.87
C THR A 357 1.92 15.16 -7.67
N PHE A 358 1.27 15.74 -8.67
CA PHE A 358 -0.14 16.12 -8.61
C PHE A 358 -0.93 15.49 -9.76
N LEU A 359 -2.11 14.99 -9.46
CA LEU A 359 -3.07 14.55 -10.47
C LEU A 359 -3.87 15.78 -10.92
N ILE A 360 -3.84 16.09 -12.20
CA ILE A 360 -4.75 17.06 -12.81
C ILE A 360 -5.88 16.26 -13.46
N ASP A 361 -7.10 16.44 -12.97
CA ASP A 361 -8.30 15.78 -13.49
C ASP A 361 -9.15 16.82 -14.24
N CYS A 362 -9.02 16.82 -15.56
CA CYS A 362 -9.77 17.71 -16.45
C CYS A 362 -11.06 17.03 -16.88
N LYS A 363 -12.19 17.55 -16.39
CA LYS A 363 -13.53 17.07 -16.74
C LYS A 363 -14.11 17.73 -17.99
N LEU A 364 -13.69 18.96 -18.26
CA LEU A 364 -14.18 19.77 -19.37
C LEU A 364 -13.07 20.72 -19.83
N THR A 365 -12.99 21.03 -21.12
CA THR A 365 -12.06 22.02 -21.66
C THR A 365 -12.71 23.39 -21.80
N ARG A 366 -11.90 24.46 -21.90
CA ARG A 366 -12.43 25.82 -22.08
C ARG A 366 -13.22 25.97 -23.37
N LEU A 367 -12.74 25.38 -24.47
CA LEU A 367 -13.43 25.42 -25.77
C LEU A 367 -14.82 24.79 -25.68
N GLN A 368 -14.93 23.61 -25.05
CA GLN A 368 -16.21 22.95 -24.84
C GLN A 368 -17.14 23.76 -23.94
N LEU A 369 -16.61 24.40 -22.88
CA LEU A 369 -17.39 25.27 -22.02
C LEU A 369 -17.99 26.46 -22.78
N ASP A 370 -17.17 27.11 -23.63
CA ASP A 370 -17.59 28.26 -24.42
C ASP A 370 -18.67 27.85 -25.45
N GLU A 371 -18.55 26.65 -26.05
CA GLU A 371 -19.57 26.07 -26.94
C GLU A 371 -20.90 25.78 -26.22
N GLU A 372 -20.87 25.12 -25.06
CA GLU A 372 -22.06 24.82 -24.24
C GLU A 372 -22.80 26.10 -23.83
N LEU A 373 -22.08 27.11 -23.33
CA LEU A 373 -22.65 28.40 -22.94
C LEU A 373 -23.25 29.16 -24.14
N SER A 374 -22.67 29.02 -25.32
CA SER A 374 -23.20 29.62 -26.55
C SER A 374 -24.47 28.93 -27.04
N GLY A 375 -24.55 27.60 -26.90
CA GLY A 375 -25.72 26.79 -27.22
C GLY A 375 -26.91 27.11 -26.31
N GLU A 376 -26.70 27.18 -25.00
CA GLU A 376 -27.74 27.56 -24.04
C GLU A 376 -28.30 28.96 -24.30
N ARG A 377 -27.45 29.92 -24.70
CA ARG A 377 -27.89 31.27 -25.07
C ARG A 377 -28.77 31.25 -26.33
N ARG A 378 -28.44 30.42 -27.32
CA ARG A 378 -29.27 30.25 -28.53
C ARG A 378 -30.61 29.59 -28.22
N GLU A 379 -30.63 28.55 -27.37
CA GLU A 379 -31.88 27.90 -26.95
C GLU A 379 -32.80 28.79 -26.10
N ARG A 380 -32.22 29.65 -25.25
CA ARG A 380 -33.01 30.64 -24.50
C ARG A 380 -33.59 31.71 -25.43
N MET A 381 -32.88 32.09 -26.49
CA MET A 381 -33.41 33.04 -27.48
C MET A 381 -34.50 32.44 -28.38
N THR A 382 -34.47 31.15 -28.68
CA THR A 382 -35.54 30.48 -29.45
C THR A 382 -36.78 30.13 -28.62
N LYS A 383 -36.69 30.09 -27.29
CA LYS A 383 -37.85 29.87 -26.39
C LYS A 383 -38.57 31.16 -25.96
N VAL A 384 -38.05 32.33 -26.34
CA VAL A 384 -38.63 33.65 -26.02
C VAL A 384 -39.32 34.30 -27.23
N ASN A 385 -39.30 33.63 -28.39
CA ASN A 385 -40.19 33.88 -29.53
C ASN A 385 -41.25 32.79 -29.59
#